data_AF-A0A8J5WZ12-F1
#
_entry.id   AF-A0A8J5WZ12-F1
#
_cell.length_a   1.000
_cell.length_b   1.000
_cell.length_c   1.000
_cell.angle_alpha   90.00
_cell.angle_beta   90.00
_cell.angle_gamma   90.00
#
_symmetry.space_group_name_H-M   'P 1'
#
loop_
_entity.id
_entity.type
_entity.pdbx_description
1 polymer ?
#
loop_
_entity_poly.entity_id
_entity_poly.type
_entity_poly.pdbx_seq_one_letter_code
_entity_poly.pdbx_strand_id
1 'polypeptide(L)'
;MKGGGCKEAFVAWEECVEAAEKESSDMVERCFQVTANLKKCMDAHADYYAPVLQAEQAVSDHAEAAIASDVADKNKNKDSYAAPSTSSNDDKKVHAVALEAASAADERYVDKMTASSPAAIDDSKEKEMVTEKVKP
;
A
#
# COMPACT_ATOMS: atom_id res chain seq x y z
N MET A 1 9.05 -14.39 4.00
CA MET A 1 9.29 -15.47 3.01
C MET A 1 10.77 -15.88 2.84
N LYS A 2 11.76 -15.23 3.49
CA LYS A 2 13.20 -15.59 3.34
C LYS A 2 13.67 -16.88 4.04
N GLY A 3 12.75 -17.65 4.62
CA GLY A 3 12.99 -18.95 5.24
C GLY A 3 12.03 -20.01 4.68
N GLY A 4 12.39 -21.28 4.82
CA GLY A 4 11.63 -22.41 4.26
C GLY A 4 12.09 -22.83 2.86
N GLY A 5 11.38 -23.79 2.26
CA GLY A 5 11.75 -24.42 0.99
C GLY A 5 11.74 -23.50 -0.23
N CYS A 6 11.04 -22.36 -0.16
CA CYS A 6 10.88 -21.43 -1.29
C CYS A 6 11.78 -20.20 -1.23
N LYS A 7 12.82 -20.20 -0.37
CA LYS A 7 13.73 -19.06 -0.23
C LYS A 7 14.32 -18.61 -1.57
N GLU A 8 14.83 -19.53 -2.37
CA GLU A 8 15.47 -19.19 -3.66
C GLU A 8 14.46 -18.63 -4.67
N ALA A 9 13.25 -19.20 -4.73
CA ALA A 9 12.17 -18.68 -5.56
C ALA A 9 11.74 -17.28 -5.12
N PHE A 10 11.77 -17.01 -3.81
CA PHE A 10 11.46 -15.69 -3.26
C PHE A 10 12.53 -14.66 -3.58
N VAL A 11 13.81 -15.01 -3.45
CA VAL A 11 14.92 -14.11 -3.82
C VAL A 11 14.86 -13.76 -5.32
N ALA A 12 14.62 -14.74 -6.20
CA ALA A 12 14.47 -14.48 -7.63
C ALA A 12 13.28 -13.55 -7.95
N TRP A 13 12.20 -13.64 -7.17
CA TRP A 13 11.09 -12.71 -7.27
C TRP A 13 11.49 -11.30 -6.80
N GLU A 14 12.16 -11.15 -5.64
CA GLU A 14 12.65 -9.86 -5.13
C GLU A 14 13.58 -9.18 -6.16
N GLU A 15 14.53 -9.92 -6.72
CA GLU A 15 15.45 -9.41 -7.75
C GLU A 15 14.70 -8.93 -9.01
N CYS A 16 13.64 -9.65 -9.41
CA CYS A 16 12.82 -9.22 -10.53
C CYS A 16 12.05 -7.94 -10.22
N VAL A 17 11.48 -7.82 -9.02
CA VAL A 17 10.76 -6.62 -8.57
C VAL A 17 11.70 -5.42 -8.53
N GLU A 18 12.89 -5.57 -7.93
CA GLU A 18 13.90 -4.51 -7.87
C GLU A 18 14.33 -4.08 -9.28
N ALA A 19 14.52 -5.02 -10.20
CA ALA A 19 14.82 -4.71 -11.60
C ALA A 19 13.65 -3.98 -12.29
N ALA A 20 12.40 -4.38 -12.02
CA ALA A 20 11.22 -3.74 -12.59
C ALA A 20 11.09 -2.28 -12.13
N GLU A 21 11.34 -2.02 -10.84
CA GLU A 21 11.34 -0.68 -10.25
C GLU A 21 12.44 0.19 -10.85
N LYS A 22 13.67 -0.33 -10.94
CA LYS A 22 14.82 0.39 -11.51
C LYS A 22 14.62 0.76 -12.98
N GLU A 23 13.95 -0.11 -13.73
CA GLU A 23 13.65 0.10 -15.15
C GLU A 23 12.32 0.81 -15.39
N SER A 24 11.58 1.17 -14.33
CA SER A 24 10.22 1.73 -14.40
C SER A 24 9.25 0.91 -15.28
N SER A 25 9.47 -0.41 -15.33
CA SER A 25 8.63 -1.36 -16.07
C SER A 25 7.49 -1.90 -15.20
N ASP A 26 6.39 -2.30 -15.81
CA ASP A 26 5.30 -2.94 -15.08
C ASP A 26 5.76 -4.26 -14.45
N MET A 27 5.76 -4.29 -13.11
CA MET A 27 6.23 -5.42 -12.31
C MET A 27 5.37 -6.68 -12.56
N VAL A 28 4.06 -6.51 -12.74
CA VAL A 28 3.12 -7.63 -12.89
C VAL A 28 3.42 -8.39 -14.17
N GLU A 29 3.54 -7.69 -15.29
CA GLU A 29 3.85 -8.26 -16.60
C GLU A 29 5.28 -8.85 -16.60
N ARG A 30 6.27 -8.09 -16.13
CA ARG A 30 7.69 -8.50 -16.15
C ARG A 30 7.95 -9.71 -15.26
N CYS A 31 7.42 -9.70 -14.05
CA CYS A 31 7.70 -10.70 -13.02
C CYS A 31 6.64 -11.79 -12.93
N PHE A 32 5.71 -11.87 -13.88
CA PHE A 32 4.64 -12.87 -13.89
C PHE A 32 5.19 -14.30 -13.74
N GLN A 33 6.20 -14.65 -14.55
CA GLN A 33 6.74 -16.01 -14.56
C GLN A 33 7.43 -16.38 -13.24
N VAL A 34 8.21 -15.47 -12.66
CA VAL A 34 8.89 -15.70 -11.37
C VAL A 34 7.89 -15.70 -10.21
N THR A 35 6.85 -14.87 -10.26
CA THR A 35 5.74 -14.87 -9.29
C THR A 35 4.96 -16.19 -9.35
N ALA A 36 4.69 -16.70 -10.55
CA ALA A 36 4.04 -18.00 -10.73
C ALA A 36 4.90 -19.15 -10.18
N ASN A 37 6.22 -19.09 -10.34
CA ASN A 37 7.13 -20.09 -9.79
C ASN A 37 7.19 -20.04 -8.26
N LEU A 38 7.25 -18.83 -7.68
CA LEU A 38 7.17 -18.63 -6.24
C LEU A 38 5.85 -19.21 -5.68
N LYS A 39 4.73 -18.87 -6.31
CA LYS A 39 3.41 -19.41 -5.91
C LYS A 39 3.38 -20.93 -5.98
N LYS A 40 3.82 -21.54 -7.09
CA LYS A 40 3.89 -23.01 -7.21
C LYS A 40 4.73 -23.64 -6.11
N CYS A 41 5.85 -23.02 -5.74
CA CYS A 41 6.66 -23.48 -4.62
C CYS A 41 5.89 -23.40 -3.31
N MET A 42 5.25 -22.26 -3.01
CA MET A 42 4.48 -22.09 -1.79
C MET A 42 3.32 -23.09 -1.69
N ASP A 43 2.63 -23.35 -2.80
CA ASP A 43 1.54 -24.34 -2.87
C ASP A 43 2.07 -25.77 -2.63
N ALA A 44 3.28 -26.10 -3.12
CA ALA A 44 3.93 -27.39 -2.86
C ALA A 44 4.45 -27.55 -1.41
N HIS A 45 4.65 -26.43 -0.71
CA HIS A 45 5.08 -26.36 0.69
C HIS A 45 3.99 -25.76 1.58
N ALA A 46 2.73 -26.05 1.25
CA ALA A 46 1.59 -25.44 1.91
C ALA A 46 1.57 -25.71 3.42
N ASP A 47 2.08 -26.85 3.89
CA ASP A 47 2.20 -27.17 5.31
C ASP A 47 3.09 -26.19 6.09
N TYR A 48 4.17 -25.70 5.47
CA TYR A 48 5.06 -24.72 6.06
C TYR A 48 4.43 -23.31 6.09
N TYR A 49 3.69 -22.93 5.04
CA TYR A 49 3.13 -21.57 4.90
C TYR A 49 1.69 -21.44 5.43
N ALA A 50 0.92 -22.51 5.54
CA ALA A 50 -0.48 -22.49 5.95
C ALA A 50 -0.72 -21.86 7.33
N PRO A 51 0.09 -22.11 8.39
CA PRO A 51 -0.22 -21.56 9.71
C PRO A 51 -0.30 -20.03 9.74
N VAL A 52 0.60 -19.36 9.01
CA VAL A 52 0.59 -17.89 8.93
C VAL A 52 -0.54 -17.39 8.02
N LEU A 53 -0.79 -18.06 6.90
CA LEU A 53 -1.86 -17.68 5.96
C LEU A 53 -3.25 -17.87 6.59
N GLN A 54 -3.45 -18.92 7.38
CA GLN A 54 -4.69 -19.15 8.10
C GLN A 54 -4.91 -18.13 9.21
N ALA A 55 -3.85 -17.74 9.92
CA ALA A 55 -3.94 -16.68 10.92
C ALA A 55 -4.31 -15.34 10.28
N GLU A 56 -3.72 -15.01 9.12
CA GLU A 56 -4.07 -13.83 8.35
C GLU A 56 -5.53 -13.86 7.87
N GLN A 57 -5.98 -14.99 7.33
CA GLN A 57 -7.38 -15.16 6.90
C GLN A 57 -8.35 -14.98 8.06
N ALA A 58 -8.09 -15.58 9.22
CA ALA A 58 -8.95 -15.43 10.39
C ALA A 58 -9.06 -13.98 10.88
N VAL A 59 -7.98 -13.20 10.77
CA VAL A 59 -7.99 -11.76 11.05
C VAL A 59 -8.82 -11.00 10.02
N SER A 60 -8.67 -11.33 8.73
CA SER A 60 -9.49 -10.75 7.66
C SER A 60 -10.98 -11.02 7.87
N ASP A 61 -11.35 -12.28 8.08
CA ASP A 61 -12.74 -12.69 8.30
C ASP A 61 -13.36 -11.98 9.51
N HIS A 62 -12.59 -11.83 10.59
CA HIS A 62 -13.03 -11.10 11.77
C HIS A 62 -13.20 -9.60 11.50
N ALA A 63 -12.28 -8.98 10.75
CA ALA A 63 -12.40 -7.59 10.34
C ALA A 63 -13.65 -7.38 9.48
N GLU A 64 -13.90 -8.24 8.49
CA GLU A 64 -15.09 -8.20 7.64
C GLU A 64 -16.38 -8.35 8.44
N ALA A 65 -16.42 -9.29 9.40
CA ALA A 65 -17.58 -9.47 10.28
C ALA A 65 -17.85 -8.25 11.16
N ALA A 66 -16.80 -7.62 11.71
CA ALA A 66 -16.92 -6.40 12.51
C ALA A 66 -17.49 -5.25 11.67
N ILE A 67 -16.96 -5.03 10.46
CA ILE A 67 -17.45 -3.99 9.54
C ILE A 67 -18.92 -4.24 9.18
N ALA A 68 -19.31 -5.48 8.91
CA ALA A 68 -20.69 -5.84 8.61
C ALA A 68 -21.63 -5.56 9.81
N SER A 69 -21.23 -5.88 11.04
CA SER A 69 -22.02 -5.55 12.23
C SER A 69 -22.17 -4.05 12.46
N ASP A 70 -21.10 -3.28 12.27
CA ASP A 70 -21.10 -1.82 12.39
C ASP A 70 -22.05 -1.14 11.39
N VAL A 71 -22.10 -1.64 10.15
CA VAL A 71 -23.03 -1.17 9.12
C VAL A 71 -24.47 -1.55 9.48
N ALA A 72 -24.70 -2.74 10.04
CA ALA A 72 -26.02 -3.18 10.48
C ALA A 72 -26.55 -2.35 11.66
N ASP A 73 -25.71 -1.99 12.62
CA ASP A 73 -26.10 -1.16 13.78
C ASP A 73 -26.33 0.31 13.41
N LYS A 74 -25.54 0.86 12.48
CA LYS A 74 -25.78 2.22 11.94
C LYS A 74 -27.10 2.32 11.16
N ASN A 75 -27.52 1.27 10.46
CA ASN A 75 -28.80 1.24 9.74
C ASN A 75 -30.02 1.16 10.66
N LYS A 76 -29.89 0.63 11.89
CA LYS A 76 -30.98 0.61 12.89
C LYS A 76 -31.19 1.95 13.61
N ASN A 77 -30.23 2.87 13.53
CA ASN A 77 -30.33 4.20 14.14
C ASN A 77 -30.89 5.27 13.17
N LYS A 78 -31.44 4.87 12.02
CA LYS A 78 -31.97 5.77 11.00
C LYS A 78 -33.51 5.87 10.99
N ASP A 79 -34.16 5.54 12.11
CA ASP A 79 -35.62 5.67 12.30
C ASP A 79 -36.04 6.83 13.24
N SER A 80 -35.17 7.82 13.47
CA SER A 80 -35.55 9.06 14.19
C SER A 80 -35.15 10.34 13.45
N TYR A 81 -35.73 10.53 12.26
CA TYR A 81 -36.32 11.81 11.88
C TYR A 81 -37.35 11.56 10.78
N ALA A 82 -38.62 11.49 11.15
CA ALA A 82 -39.73 11.38 10.21
C ALA A 82 -39.97 12.72 9.52
N ALA A 83 -39.89 12.74 8.19
CA ALA A 83 -40.89 13.27 7.24
C ALA A 83 -40.24 13.65 5.89
N PRO A 84 -41.00 13.72 4.79
CA PRO A 84 -41.88 12.68 4.26
C PRO A 84 -41.48 12.28 2.83
N SER A 85 -41.93 11.08 2.47
CA SER A 85 -41.92 10.49 1.14
C SER A 85 -42.40 11.43 0.03
N THR A 86 -41.69 11.42 -1.10
CA THR A 86 -42.36 11.51 -2.40
C THR A 86 -42.10 10.22 -3.17
N SER A 87 -43.22 9.56 -3.44
CA SER A 87 -43.36 8.30 -4.14
C SER A 87 -43.20 8.49 -5.64
N SER A 88 -42.75 7.39 -6.28
CA SER A 88 -43.32 6.84 -7.52
C SER A 88 -42.77 7.23 -8.89
N ASN A 89 -42.10 6.22 -9.47
CA ASN A 89 -42.43 5.50 -10.72
C ASN A 89 -41.45 5.65 -11.90
N ASP A 90 -40.78 4.52 -12.17
CA ASP A 90 -40.64 3.77 -13.43
C ASP A 90 -40.28 4.49 -14.75
N ASP A 91 -39.16 4.01 -15.30
CA ASP A 91 -38.89 3.69 -16.71
C ASP A 91 -39.12 4.75 -17.80
N LYS A 92 -38.03 5.41 -18.24
CA LYS A 92 -37.78 5.55 -19.70
C LYS A 92 -36.34 5.96 -20.06
N LYS A 93 -35.63 5.00 -20.67
CA LYS A 93 -34.83 5.12 -21.91
C LYS A 93 -33.72 6.18 -22.00
N VAL A 94 -32.50 5.64 -22.03
CA VAL A 94 -31.25 6.07 -22.71
C VAL A 94 -31.19 7.48 -23.31
N HIS A 95 -30.12 8.21 -22.97
CA HIS A 95 -29.30 8.83 -24.01
C HIS A 95 -27.86 9.04 -23.57
N ALA A 96 -26.99 8.85 -24.55
CA ALA A 96 -25.54 8.89 -24.48
C ALA A 96 -24.96 10.30 -24.24
N VAL A 97 -23.62 10.29 -24.07
CA VAL A 97 -22.64 11.36 -24.23
C VAL A 97 -22.16 12.02 -22.94
N ALA A 98 -20.90 11.69 -22.65
CA ALA A 98 -19.78 12.49 -22.17
C ALA A 98 -20.07 13.77 -21.37
N LEU A 99 -19.35 13.90 -20.24
CA LEU A 99 -18.66 15.14 -19.89
C LEU A 99 -17.59 14.88 -18.83
N GLU A 100 -16.35 15.22 -19.20
CA GLU A 100 -15.33 15.68 -18.27
C GLU A 100 -15.76 16.97 -17.57
N ALA A 101 -15.07 17.25 -16.46
CA ALA A 101 -14.99 18.52 -15.73
C ALA A 101 -16.21 18.94 -14.88
N ALA A 102 -16.12 18.72 -13.56
CA ALA A 102 -15.72 19.75 -12.60
C ALA A 102 -16.29 19.46 -11.20
N SER A 103 -15.41 19.35 -10.20
CA SER A 103 -15.50 20.19 -9.00
C SER A 103 -14.19 20.15 -8.23
N ALA A 104 -13.47 21.26 -8.34
CA ALA A 104 -12.46 21.65 -7.38
C ALA A 104 -13.10 21.87 -6.01
N ALA A 105 -12.57 21.22 -4.98
CA ALA A 105 -12.44 21.75 -3.61
C ALA A 105 -11.87 20.63 -2.71
N ASP A 106 -10.56 20.62 -2.48
CA ASP A 106 -10.00 20.74 -1.12
C ASP A 106 -8.45 20.84 -1.22
N GLU A 107 -7.97 22.06 -1.46
CA GLU A 107 -6.62 22.43 -1.05
C GLU A 107 -6.69 22.78 0.44
N ARG A 108 -6.20 21.90 1.33
CA ARG A 108 -5.64 22.23 2.66
C ARG A 108 -5.21 20.98 3.46
N TYR A 109 -4.18 20.27 3.00
CA TYR A 109 -3.41 19.40 3.90
C TYR A 109 -1.95 19.25 3.47
N VAL A 110 -1.29 20.36 3.10
CA VAL A 110 0.15 20.37 2.85
C VAL A 110 0.78 21.64 3.44
N ASP A 111 0.57 21.89 4.73
CA ASP A 111 1.24 23.00 5.43
C ASP A 111 1.38 22.70 6.93
N LYS A 112 2.27 21.76 7.32
CA LYS A 112 2.88 21.79 8.68
C LYS A 112 4.14 20.95 8.98
N MET A 113 5.03 20.62 8.04
CA MET A 113 6.36 20.09 8.41
C MET A 113 7.55 20.68 7.66
N THR A 114 7.43 21.91 7.15
CA THR A 114 8.56 22.68 6.61
C THR A 114 8.68 24.03 7.33
N ALA A 115 9.07 23.99 8.60
CA ALA A 115 9.52 25.17 9.33
C ALA A 115 10.51 24.79 10.45
N SER A 116 11.72 24.41 10.06
CA SER A 116 12.94 24.71 10.83
C SER A 116 14.13 24.69 9.88
N SER A 117 14.41 25.86 9.33
CA SER A 117 15.71 26.29 8.80
C SER A 117 16.04 27.59 9.59
N PRO A 118 17.28 28.11 9.66
CA PRO A 118 18.35 28.07 8.64
C PRO A 118 19.74 27.84 9.30
N ALA A 119 20.94 28.04 8.76
CA ALA A 119 21.48 28.66 7.54
C ALA A 119 22.92 28.13 7.34
N ALA A 120 23.42 28.19 6.11
CA ALA A 120 24.81 27.93 5.75
C ALA A 120 25.73 29.14 6.02
N ILE A 121 26.98 28.86 6.41
CA ILE A 121 28.25 29.62 6.27
C ILE A 121 29.37 28.61 6.59
N ASP A 122 30.61 28.60 6.09
CA ASP A 122 31.36 29.27 5.02
C ASP A 122 32.69 28.47 4.91
N ASP A 123 33.35 28.58 3.76
CA ASP A 123 34.51 27.84 3.30
C ASP A 123 35.86 28.38 3.84
N SER A 124 36.81 27.46 4.08
CA SER A 124 38.29 27.67 4.12
C SER A 124 39.03 28.27 5.36
N LYS A 125 39.93 27.40 5.89
CA LYS A 125 41.37 27.64 6.21
C LYS A 125 41.82 28.22 7.57
N GLU A 126 42.39 27.35 8.42
CA GLU A 126 43.78 27.41 8.98
C GLU A 126 44.04 26.14 9.83
N LYS A 127 44.91 25.21 9.42
CA LYS A 127 46.37 25.09 9.69
C LYS A 127 46.76 24.43 11.03
N GLU A 128 47.53 23.34 10.86
CA GLU A 128 48.56 22.76 11.75
C GLU A 128 48.21 22.29 13.17
N MET A 129 48.46 20.99 13.44
CA MET A 129 49.64 20.55 14.23
C MET A 129 49.63 19.02 14.48
N VAL A 130 50.65 18.34 13.89
CA VAL A 130 51.50 17.24 14.46
C VAL A 130 50.79 15.94 14.90
N THR A 131 50.87 14.85 14.11
CA THR A 131 51.93 13.80 14.05
C THR A 131 52.22 13.06 15.36
N GLU A 132 52.46 11.74 15.23
CA GLU A 132 53.21 10.85 16.14
C GLU A 132 52.33 9.79 16.86
N LYS A 133 52.54 8.46 16.80
CA LYS A 133 53.66 7.61 16.33
C LYS A 133 53.11 6.20 16.05
N VAL A 134 53.46 5.65 14.88
CA VAL A 134 53.57 4.20 14.67
C VAL A 134 55.01 3.79 15.03
N LYS A 135 55.16 2.53 15.48
CA LYS A 135 56.40 1.70 15.49
C LYS A 135 57.25 1.76 16.79
N PRO A 136 58.02 0.71 17.15
CA PRO A 136 58.34 -0.53 16.42
C PRO A 136 57.76 -1.85 16.91
#